data_AF-A0A7J4CR24-F1
#
_entry.id   AF-A0A7J4CR24-F1
#
_cell.length_a   1.000
_cell.length_b   1.000
_cell.length_c   1.000
_cell.angle_alpha   90.00
_cell.angle_beta   90.00
_cell.angle_gamma   90.00
#
_symmetry.space_group_name_H-M   'P 1'
#
loop_
_entity.id
_entity.type
_entity.pdbx_description
1 polymer ?
#
loop_
_entity_poly.entity_id
_entity_poly.type
_entity_poly.pdbx_seq_one_letter_code
_entity_poly.pdbx_strand_id
1 'polypeptide(L)'
;RNSLLLAPMPTASTSQILGNNECFEAFTSNLYVRRTLSGEFVVINKHLVRDLIERGMWSLKLKDKILLNKGSIQSIEEIPEDTKELYKTTWEIKQRSIIDMAADRGVYIDQSQSLNIHMTDANAAKVTTMHFYGWRQGLKTGMYYLRTKSAADAIQFTVDEAVKNSDTASNGESESMSKLAERAEDQVMADIICSLDSQDDCLSCGS
;
A
#
# COMPACT_ATOMS: atom_id res chain seq x y z
N ARG A 1 -13.79 -13.16 34.71
CA ARG A 1 -13.84 -14.26 33.70
C ARG A 1 -12.56 -14.28 32.86
N ASN A 2 -12.08 -13.15 32.35
CA ASN A 2 -10.75 -13.02 31.74
C ASN A 2 -9.94 -11.93 32.47
N SER A 3 -8.61 -12.09 32.56
CA SER A 3 -7.71 -11.10 33.17
C SER A 3 -7.31 -9.97 32.20
N LEU A 4 -7.22 -10.27 30.89
CA LEU A 4 -6.86 -9.37 29.80
C LEU A 4 -7.69 -9.74 28.54
N LEU A 5 -7.87 -8.79 27.62
CA LEU A 5 -8.81 -8.87 26.49
C LEU A 5 -8.24 -8.33 25.17
N LEU A 6 -7.48 -7.24 25.16
CA LEU A 6 -7.14 -6.49 23.94
C LEU A 6 -5.64 -6.53 23.66
N ALA A 7 -5.30 -7.10 22.50
CA ALA A 7 -3.92 -7.18 22.00
C ALA A 7 -3.91 -7.16 20.46
N PRO A 8 -3.86 -5.97 19.82
CA PRO A 8 -3.77 -5.87 18.37
C PRO A 8 -2.52 -6.58 17.82
N MET A 9 -2.75 -7.70 17.12
CA MET A 9 -1.73 -8.58 16.56
C MET A 9 -1.50 -8.30 15.06
N PRO A 10 -0.40 -8.79 14.46
CA PRO A 10 -0.25 -8.79 13.01
C PRO A 10 -1.34 -9.64 12.37
N THR A 11 -1.97 -9.13 11.32
CA THR A 11 -3.09 -9.81 10.65
C THR A 11 -2.76 -10.20 9.22
N ALA A 12 -1.48 -10.31 8.84
CA ALA A 12 -1.03 -10.57 7.48
C ALA A 12 -1.92 -11.56 6.69
N SER A 13 -2.07 -12.81 7.15
CA SER A 13 -2.86 -13.81 6.43
C SER A 13 -4.37 -13.53 6.43
N THR A 14 -4.94 -13.13 7.57
CA THR A 14 -6.40 -12.93 7.69
C THR A 14 -6.86 -11.66 6.99
N SER A 15 -6.09 -10.57 7.07
CA SER A 15 -6.33 -9.35 6.32
C SER A 15 -6.21 -9.59 4.81
N GLN A 16 -5.25 -10.41 4.37
CA GLN A 16 -5.15 -10.80 2.96
C GLN A 16 -6.37 -11.61 2.49
N ILE A 17 -6.84 -12.58 3.27
CA ILE A 17 -8.05 -13.35 2.98
C ILE A 17 -9.28 -12.42 2.85
N LEU A 18 -9.38 -11.44 3.75
CA LEU A 18 -10.48 -10.47 3.77
C LEU A 18 -10.30 -9.28 2.80
N GLY A 19 -9.17 -9.20 2.10
CA GLY A 19 -8.84 -8.08 1.21
C GLY A 19 -8.72 -6.73 1.92
N ASN A 20 -8.23 -6.72 3.16
CA ASN A 20 -7.98 -5.54 4.00
C ASN A 20 -6.48 -5.25 4.11
N ASN A 21 -6.13 -4.03 4.55
CA ASN A 21 -4.76 -3.72 4.95
C ASN A 21 -4.41 -4.44 6.27
N GLU A 22 -3.12 -4.60 6.53
CA GLU A 22 -2.65 -5.23 7.76
C GLU A 22 -2.93 -4.35 8.98
N CYS A 23 -3.73 -4.89 9.91
CA CYS A 23 -3.97 -4.36 11.24
C CYS A 23 -4.23 -2.84 11.26
N PHE A 24 -3.50 -2.11 12.11
CA PHE A 24 -3.57 -0.64 12.22
C PHE A 24 -2.46 0.07 11.41
N GLU A 25 -1.84 -0.61 10.45
CA GLU A 25 -0.75 -0.04 9.67
C GLU A 25 -1.26 0.88 8.56
N ALA A 26 -0.42 1.82 8.14
CA ALA A 26 -0.61 2.55 6.89
C ALA A 26 -0.29 1.63 5.71
N PHE A 27 -0.85 1.93 4.53
CA PHE A 27 -0.49 1.21 3.31
C PHE A 27 1.01 1.35 3.04
N THR A 28 1.69 0.22 2.87
CA THR A 28 3.13 0.21 2.56
C THR A 28 3.41 0.71 1.14
N SER A 29 2.49 0.43 0.21
CA SER A 29 2.45 0.97 -1.15
C SER A 29 1.01 0.95 -1.66
N ASN A 30 0.66 1.84 -2.60
CA ASN A 30 -0.58 1.71 -3.37
C ASN A 30 -0.46 0.69 -4.52
N LEU A 31 0.64 -0.07 -4.58
CA LEU A 31 0.90 -1.13 -5.53
C LEU A 31 1.22 -2.41 -4.77
N TYR A 32 0.51 -3.50 -5.06
CA TYR A 32 0.74 -4.81 -4.45
C TYR A 32 0.78 -5.92 -5.49
N VAL A 33 1.63 -6.92 -5.24
CA VAL A 33 1.76 -8.09 -6.11
C VAL A 33 0.88 -9.21 -5.55
N ARG A 34 -0.14 -9.61 -6.31
CA ARG A 34 -0.99 -10.76 -6.00
C ARG A 34 -0.45 -11.99 -6.74
N ARG A 35 -0.03 -13.00 -5.98
CA ARG A 35 0.38 -14.30 -6.52
C ARG A 35 -0.83 -15.20 -6.67
N THR A 36 -1.00 -15.78 -7.86
CA THR A 36 -2.02 -16.79 -8.16
C THR A 36 -1.36 -17.99 -8.83
N LEU A 37 -2.11 -19.09 -9.01
CA LEU A 37 -1.62 -20.26 -9.74
C LEU A 37 -1.21 -19.93 -11.19
N SER A 38 -1.80 -18.87 -11.76
CA SER A 38 -1.56 -18.42 -13.13
C SER A 38 -0.43 -17.40 -13.28
N GLY A 39 0.23 -17.01 -12.18
CA GLY A 39 1.34 -16.05 -12.19
C GLY A 39 1.22 -14.95 -11.13
N GLU A 40 2.14 -13.99 -11.22
CA GLU A 40 2.16 -12.79 -10.38
C GLU A 40 1.48 -11.62 -11.12
N PHE A 41 0.50 -11.00 -10.46
CA PHE A 41 -0.26 -9.88 -10.99
C PHE A 41 -0.01 -8.64 -10.14
N VAL A 42 0.29 -7.52 -10.81
CA VAL A 42 0.41 -6.22 -10.14
C VAL A 42 -0.97 -5.60 -10.05
N VAL A 43 -1.39 -5.28 -8.83
CA VAL A 43 -2.69 -4.71 -8.53
C VAL A 43 -2.50 -3.38 -7.80
N ILE A 44 -3.26 -2.36 -8.19
CA ILE A 44 -3.25 -1.05 -7.54
C ILE A 44 -4.29 -1.05 -6.42
N ASN A 45 -4.05 -0.26 -5.38
CA ASN A 45 -5.00 -0.04 -4.29
C ASN A 45 -6.41 0.22 -4.81
N LYS A 46 -7.33 -0.74 -4.60
CA LYS A 46 -8.72 -0.67 -5.05
C LYS A 46 -9.43 0.62 -4.64
N HIS A 47 -9.09 1.16 -3.47
CA HIS A 47 -9.65 2.41 -2.99
C HIS A 47 -9.20 3.59 -3.84
N LEU A 48 -7.89 3.67 -4.13
CA LEU A 48 -7.34 4.71 -5.00
C LEU A 48 -7.93 4.63 -6.41
N VAL A 49 -8.03 3.44 -6.99
CA VAL A 49 -8.61 3.25 -8.33
C VAL A 49 -10.04 3.76 -8.38
N ARG A 50 -10.87 3.36 -7.42
CA ARG A 50 -12.27 3.82 -7.32
C ARG A 50 -12.36 5.33 -7.23
N ASP A 51 -11.61 5.95 -6.32
CA ASP A 51 -11.66 7.40 -6.11
C ASP A 51 -11.13 8.18 -7.33
N LEU A 52 -10.18 7.63 -8.09
CA LEU A 52 -9.71 8.19 -9.37
C LEU A 52 -10.74 8.04 -10.50
N ILE A 53 -11.48 6.93 -10.55
CA ILE A 53 -12.57 6.70 -11.52
C ILE A 53 -13.72 7.67 -11.24
N GLU A 54 -14.14 7.81 -9.98
CA GLU A 54 -15.20 8.74 -9.58
C GLU A 54 -14.89 10.19 -9.95
N ARG A 55 -13.61 10.56 -9.92
CA ARG A 55 -13.12 11.88 -10.34
C ARG A 55 -12.88 12.01 -11.84
N GLY A 56 -13.09 10.95 -12.64
CA GLY A 56 -12.84 10.94 -14.07
C GLY A 56 -11.36 11.09 -14.46
N MET A 57 -10.44 10.79 -13.54
CA MET A 57 -8.99 10.93 -13.74
C MET A 57 -8.32 9.60 -14.11
N TRP A 58 -9.00 8.47 -13.91
CA TRP A 58 -8.45 7.16 -14.21
C TRP A 58 -8.16 6.98 -15.70
N SER A 59 -6.92 6.63 -16.03
CA SER A 59 -6.48 6.34 -17.39
C SER A 59 -5.30 5.36 -17.38
N LEU A 60 -5.10 4.64 -18.49
CA LEU A 60 -3.93 3.74 -18.66
C LEU A 60 -2.61 4.50 -18.47
N LYS A 61 -2.52 5.75 -18.95
CA LYS A 61 -1.34 6.61 -18.75
C LYS A 61 -1.10 6.91 -17.27
N LEU A 62 -2.16 7.18 -16.51
CA LEU A 62 -2.04 7.44 -15.08
C LEU A 62 -1.60 6.19 -14.32
N LYS A 63 -2.14 5.03 -14.70
CA LYS A 63 -1.70 3.73 -14.18
C LYS A 63 -0.21 3.53 -14.40
N ASP A 64 0.30 3.73 -15.61
CA ASP A 64 1.72 3.58 -15.91
C ASP A 64 2.59 4.52 -15.06
N LYS A 65 2.14 5.76 -14.82
CA LYS A 65 2.81 6.69 -13.90
C LYS A 65 2.84 6.18 -12.46
N ILE A 66 1.77 5.56 -11.98
CA ILE A 66 1.71 4.96 -10.63
C ILE A 66 2.67 3.77 -10.53
N LEU A 67 2.75 2.94 -11.57
CA LEU A 67 3.71 1.83 -11.64
C LEU A 67 5.16 2.34 -11.63
N LEU A 68 5.46 3.36 -12.44
CA LEU A 68 6.79 3.98 -12.51
C LEU A 68 7.23 4.54 -11.15
N ASN A 69 6.29 5.12 -10.40
CA ASN A 69 6.51 5.64 -9.06
C ASN A 69 6.36 4.57 -7.95
N LYS A 70 6.30 3.27 -8.31
CA LYS A 70 6.25 2.12 -7.39
C LYS A 70 5.11 2.21 -6.36
N GLY A 71 3.97 2.78 -6.78
CA GLY A 71 2.79 2.95 -5.95
C GLY A 71 2.76 4.22 -5.08
N SER A 72 3.77 5.10 -5.17
CA SER A 72 3.62 6.48 -4.69
C SER A 72 2.89 7.33 -5.72
N ILE A 73 2.02 8.22 -5.27
CA ILE A 73 1.31 9.17 -6.13
C ILE A 73 1.72 10.63 -5.92
N GLN A 74 2.67 10.87 -5.01
CA GLN A 74 3.03 12.23 -4.58
C GLN A 74 3.66 13.06 -5.71
N SER A 75 4.44 12.41 -6.58
CA SER A 75 5.13 13.03 -7.72
C SER A 75 4.24 13.25 -8.95
N ILE A 76 3.00 12.78 -8.95
CA ILE A 76 2.12 12.85 -10.12
C ILE A 76 1.33 14.17 -10.08
N GLU A 77 1.68 15.12 -10.94
CA GLU A 77 1.08 16.48 -10.94
C GLU A 77 -0.43 16.50 -11.20
N GLU A 78 -0.93 15.57 -12.03
CA GLU A 78 -2.34 15.47 -12.39
C GLU A 78 -3.26 15.10 -11.22
N ILE A 79 -2.70 14.51 -10.15
CA ILE A 79 -3.48 14.08 -8.99
C ILE A 79 -3.63 15.25 -8.00
N PRO A 80 -4.87 15.60 -7.61
CA PRO A 80 -5.15 16.62 -6.60
C PRO A 80 -4.48 16.37 -5.24
N GLU A 81 -4.16 17.44 -4.53
CA GLU A 81 -3.43 17.37 -3.25
C GLU A 81 -4.21 16.63 -2.16
N ASP A 82 -5.53 16.72 -2.14
CA ASP A 82 -6.38 16.01 -1.19
C ASP A 82 -6.32 14.48 -1.39
N THR A 83 -6.28 14.01 -2.63
CA THR A 83 -6.02 12.59 -2.95
C THR A 83 -4.61 12.18 -2.55
N LYS A 84 -3.61 13.01 -2.83
CA LYS A 84 -2.22 12.76 -2.42
C LYS A 84 -2.08 12.63 -0.90
N GLU A 85 -2.74 13.50 -0.15
CA GLU A 85 -2.79 13.46 1.31
C GLU A 85 -3.40 12.15 1.82
N LEU A 86 -4.52 11.70 1.24
CA LEU A 86 -5.24 10.50 1.65
C LEU A 86 -4.46 9.20 1.38
N TYR A 87 -3.77 9.12 0.24
CA TYR A 87 -3.06 7.90 -0.19
C TYR A 87 -1.55 7.95 0.06
N LYS A 88 -1.12 8.70 1.08
CA LYS A 88 0.25 8.64 1.57
C LYS A 88 0.62 7.22 1.97
N THR A 89 1.78 6.76 1.50
CA THR A 89 2.34 5.48 1.92
C THR A 89 3.01 5.63 3.30
N THR A 90 3.26 4.51 3.99
CA THR A 90 3.97 4.50 5.29
C THR A 90 5.32 5.23 5.25
N TRP A 91 5.97 5.27 4.07
CA TRP A 91 7.25 5.93 3.83
C TRP A 91 7.15 7.46 3.75
N GLU A 92 5.95 7.96 3.44
CA GLU A 92 5.63 9.39 3.31
C GLU A 92 5.02 9.95 4.61
N ILE A 93 4.59 9.08 5.52
CA ILE A 93 4.03 9.45 6.82
C ILE A 93 5.14 9.60 7.85
N LYS A 94 5.09 10.71 8.61
CA LYS A 94 6.00 10.94 9.74
C LYS A 94 5.79 9.86 10.79
N GLN A 95 6.82 9.05 11.07
CA GLN A 95 6.76 7.97 12.06
C GLN A 95 6.44 8.46 13.48
N ARG A 96 6.74 9.73 13.80
CA ARG A 96 6.32 10.34 15.05
C ARG A 96 4.79 10.31 15.22
N SER A 97 4.05 10.64 14.16
CA SER A 97 2.59 10.61 14.17
C SER A 97 2.05 9.19 14.33
N ILE A 98 2.74 8.19 13.78
CA ILE A 98 2.40 6.78 14.00
C ILE A 98 2.56 6.40 15.49
N ILE A 99 3.65 6.84 16.13
CA ILE A 99 3.90 6.62 17.56
C ILE A 99 2.86 7.36 18.42
N ASP A 100 2.50 8.59 18.06
CA ASP A 100 1.47 9.37 18.77
C ASP A 100 0.12 8.62 18.72
N MET A 101 -0.32 8.19 17.53
CA MET A 101 -1.54 7.39 17.38
C MET A 101 -1.46 6.03 18.09
N ALA A 102 -0.28 5.42 18.19
CA ALA A 102 -0.08 4.19 18.95
C ALA A 102 -0.22 4.43 20.47
N ALA A 103 0.27 5.57 20.98
CA ALA A 103 0.12 5.97 22.37
C ALA A 103 -1.34 6.30 22.68
N ASP A 104 -2.01 7.06 21.81
CA ASP A 104 -3.41 7.44 21.95
C ASP A 104 -4.34 6.22 22.05
N ARG A 105 -4.14 5.21 21.20
CA ARG A 105 -4.92 3.96 21.29
C ARG A 105 -4.46 3.06 22.44
N GLY A 106 -3.21 3.18 22.86
CA GLY A 106 -2.57 2.36 23.89
C GLY A 106 -3.26 2.44 25.25
N VAL A 107 -3.92 3.56 25.57
CA VAL A 107 -4.68 3.73 26.82
C VAL A 107 -5.89 2.80 26.93
N TYR A 108 -6.38 2.31 25.79
CA TYR A 108 -7.51 1.37 25.70
C TYR A 108 -7.06 -0.09 25.53
N ILE A 109 -5.74 -0.36 25.52
CA ILE A 109 -5.17 -1.70 25.30
C ILE A 109 -4.58 -2.24 26.60
N ASP A 110 -5.17 -3.30 27.12
CA ASP A 110 -4.73 -3.92 28.38
C ASP A 110 -3.43 -4.73 28.23
N GLN A 111 -3.16 -5.31 27.06
CA GLN A 111 -1.87 -5.93 26.71
C GLN A 111 -0.96 -4.96 25.99
N SER A 112 -0.62 -5.18 24.71
CA SER A 112 0.20 -4.30 23.88
C SER A 112 -0.22 -4.44 22.40
N GLN A 113 0.56 -3.89 21.49
CA GLN A 113 0.30 -3.87 20.05
C GLN A 113 1.58 -4.12 19.24
N SER A 114 1.47 -4.84 18.12
CA SER A 114 2.60 -5.15 17.23
C SER A 114 2.93 -3.98 16.30
N LEU A 115 3.59 -2.95 16.83
CA LEU A 115 3.89 -1.70 16.11
C LEU A 115 5.14 -1.81 15.23
N ASN A 116 5.00 -1.87 13.91
CA ASN A 116 6.13 -1.73 12.99
C ASN A 116 6.51 -0.25 12.77
N ILE A 117 7.81 0.00 12.63
CA ILE A 117 8.35 1.34 12.32
C ILE A 117 9.00 1.31 10.95
N HIS A 118 8.64 2.27 10.11
CA HIS A 118 9.13 2.38 8.73
C HIS A 118 10.05 3.60 8.60
N MET A 119 11.33 3.40 8.30
CA MET A 119 12.31 4.48 8.29
C MET A 119 13.13 4.48 7.00
N THR A 120 13.09 5.60 6.28
CA THR A 120 14.03 5.90 5.21
C THR A 120 15.34 6.41 5.79
N ASP A 121 16.47 5.97 5.19
CA ASP A 121 17.81 6.33 5.61
C ASP A 121 18.04 6.14 7.12
N ALA A 122 17.71 4.94 7.59
CA ALA A 122 17.82 4.59 8.99
C ALA A 122 19.28 4.68 9.45
N ASN A 123 19.48 5.39 10.56
CA ASN A 123 20.77 5.50 11.21
C ASN A 123 20.58 5.39 12.72
N ALA A 124 21.68 5.12 13.45
CA ALA A 124 21.63 4.91 14.89
C ALA A 124 20.96 6.10 15.61
N ALA A 125 21.28 7.34 15.24
CA ALA A 125 20.71 8.52 15.88
C ALA A 125 19.18 8.62 15.72
N LYS A 126 18.65 8.37 14.51
CA LYS A 126 17.20 8.36 14.24
C LYS A 126 16.49 7.25 15.02
N VAL A 127 17.06 6.04 15.00
CA VAL A 127 16.47 4.87 15.68
C VAL A 127 16.49 5.07 17.20
N THR A 128 17.58 5.56 17.76
CA THR A 128 17.68 5.91 19.18
C THR A 128 16.65 6.97 19.56
N THR A 129 16.54 8.05 18.79
CA THR A 129 15.56 9.12 19.05
C THR A 129 14.13 8.57 19.02
N MET A 130 13.81 7.72 18.05
CA MET A 130 12.51 7.07 17.92
C MET A 130 12.20 6.18 19.14
N HIS A 131 13.14 5.34 19.57
CA HIS A 131 12.95 4.49 20.75
C HIS A 131 12.72 5.29 22.03
N PHE A 132 13.54 6.31 22.28
CA PHE A 132 13.37 7.17 23.45
C PHE A 132 12.06 7.95 23.40
N TYR A 133 11.61 8.33 22.21
CA TYR A 133 10.30 8.97 22.04
C TYR A 133 9.16 8.01 22.42
N GLY A 134 9.12 6.81 21.83
CA GLY A 134 8.09 5.81 22.16
C GLY A 134 8.07 5.42 23.65
N TRP A 135 9.26 5.30 24.27
CA TRP A 135 9.37 5.05 25.71
C TRP A 135 8.78 6.18 26.56
N ARG A 136 9.10 7.44 26.23
CA ARG A 136 8.54 8.62 26.92
C ARG A 136 7.03 8.73 26.77
N GLN A 137 6.48 8.31 25.63
CA GLN A 137 5.04 8.25 25.39
C GLN A 137 4.34 7.09 26.15
N GLY A 138 5.09 6.23 26.84
CA GLY A 138 4.54 5.12 27.63
C GLY A 138 4.15 3.90 26.80
N LEU A 139 4.68 3.74 25.59
CA LEU A 139 4.43 2.54 24.78
C LEU A 139 5.02 1.30 25.45
N LYS A 140 4.18 0.27 25.62
CA LYS A 140 4.59 -1.06 26.09
C LYS A 140 5.46 -1.79 25.06
N THR A 141 5.09 -1.69 23.78
CA THR A 141 5.92 -2.13 22.65
C THR A 141 6.30 -0.92 21.82
N GLY A 142 7.55 -0.47 21.94
CA GLY A 142 8.05 0.68 21.18
C GLY A 142 8.38 0.39 19.72
N MET A 143 8.67 -0.87 19.39
CA MET A 143 8.96 -1.33 18.02
C MET A 143 8.84 -2.85 17.93
N TYR A 144 8.20 -3.35 16.89
CA TYR A 144 8.17 -4.77 16.51
C TYR A 144 9.23 -5.05 15.45
N TYR A 145 8.99 -4.68 14.18
CA TYR A 145 10.03 -4.61 13.15
C TYR A 145 10.42 -3.18 12.82
N LEU A 146 11.72 -2.99 12.58
CA LEU A 146 12.23 -1.85 11.82
C LEU A 146 12.24 -2.24 10.34
N ARG A 147 11.46 -1.56 9.52
CA ARG A 147 11.47 -1.68 8.07
C ARG A 147 12.24 -0.51 7.50
N THR A 148 13.27 -0.80 6.71
CA THR A 148 14.11 0.22 6.08
C THR A 148 14.01 0.13 4.57
N LYS A 149 14.00 1.28 3.91
CA LYS A 149 14.16 1.39 2.45
C LYS A 149 15.50 2.07 2.15
N SER A 150 16.26 1.55 1.18
CA SER A 150 17.49 2.20 0.72
C SER A 150 17.16 3.51 -0.01
N ALA A 151 18.00 4.53 0.14
CA ALA A 151 17.88 5.80 -0.58
C ALA A 151 17.95 5.61 -2.10
N ALA A 152 18.85 4.71 -2.53
CA ALA A 152 18.97 4.32 -3.91
C ALA A 152 18.04 3.14 -4.18
N ASP A 153 17.11 3.34 -5.10
CA ASP A 153 16.46 2.23 -5.75
C ASP A 153 17.49 1.50 -6.62
N ALA A 154 17.50 0.16 -6.57
CA ALA A 154 18.25 -0.61 -7.56
C ALA A 154 17.78 -0.17 -8.96
N ILE A 155 18.73 0.14 -9.84
CA ILE A 155 18.45 0.47 -11.24
C ILE A 155 17.69 -0.73 -11.83
N GLN A 156 16.39 -0.56 -12.04
CA GLN A 156 15.55 -1.59 -12.63
C GLN A 156 15.63 -1.43 -14.14
N PHE A 157 16.28 -2.40 -14.79
CA PHE A 157 16.31 -2.52 -16.24
C PHE A 157 15.01 -3.12 -16.75
N THR A 158 13.89 -2.43 -16.60
CA THR A 158 12.66 -2.84 -17.29
C THR A 158 11.77 -1.64 -17.58
N VAL A 159 11.34 -1.62 -18.84
CA VAL A 159 10.54 -0.64 -19.57
C VAL A 159 11.37 0.50 -20.15
N ASP A 160 11.48 0.47 -21.48
CA ASP A 160 12.20 1.39 -22.36
C ASP A 160 12.13 2.85 -21.89
N GLU A 161 13.27 3.54 -22.00
CA GLU A 161 13.38 5.00 -21.91
C GLU A 161 12.56 5.76 -22.98
N ALA A 162 11.69 5.06 -23.73
CA ALA A 162 10.80 5.62 -24.74
C ALA A 162 9.73 6.57 -24.17
N VAL A 163 9.44 6.54 -22.86
CA VAL A 163 8.52 7.52 -22.25
C VAL A 163 9.20 8.87 -21.98
N LYS A 164 10.54 8.95 -22.04
CA LYS A 164 11.25 10.24 -21.93
C LYS A 164 11.44 10.96 -23.26
N ASN A 165 11.30 10.28 -24.40
CA ASN A 165 11.38 10.88 -25.73
C ASN A 165 10.39 10.19 -26.65
N SER A 166 9.14 10.66 -26.68
CA SER A 166 8.23 10.32 -27.77
C SER A 166 8.60 11.15 -29.01
N ASP A 167 9.57 10.65 -29.77
CA ASP A 167 9.53 10.69 -31.23
C ASP A 167 10.23 9.45 -31.78
N THR A 168 9.46 8.70 -32.57
CA THR A 168 9.82 7.50 -33.36
C THR A 168 9.70 6.12 -32.68
N ALA A 169 9.03 5.24 -33.43
CA ALA A 169 8.47 3.96 -33.05
C ALA A 169 9.46 2.80 -32.92
N SER A 170 9.12 1.80 -32.09
CA SER A 170 9.08 0.39 -32.49
C SER A 170 8.34 -0.48 -31.46
N ASN A 171 7.35 -1.22 -31.95
CA ASN A 171 6.55 -2.23 -31.25
C ASN A 171 7.36 -3.50 -30.96
N GLY A 172 7.23 -4.06 -29.75
CA GLY A 172 7.75 -5.40 -29.49
C GLY A 172 7.38 -6.01 -28.13
N GLU A 173 7.59 -5.28 -27.02
CA GLU A 173 7.58 -5.92 -25.69
C GLU A 173 6.58 -5.30 -24.68
N SER A 174 6.07 -4.10 -24.99
CA SER A 174 5.04 -3.40 -24.20
C SER A 174 3.72 -4.18 -24.06
N GLU A 175 3.45 -5.13 -24.95
CA GLU A 175 2.20 -5.89 -24.93
C GLU A 175 2.07 -6.82 -23.72
N SER A 176 3.17 -7.31 -23.13
CA SER A 176 3.07 -8.33 -22.07
C SER A 176 2.54 -7.72 -20.75
N MET A 177 3.13 -6.60 -20.33
CA MET A 177 2.72 -5.86 -19.14
C MET A 177 1.39 -5.14 -19.34
N SER A 178 1.12 -4.60 -20.53
CA SER A 178 -0.18 -3.97 -20.83
C SER A 178 -1.32 -4.99 -20.80
N LYS A 179 -1.12 -6.20 -21.36
CA LYS A 179 -2.13 -7.28 -21.33
C LYS A 179 -2.33 -7.86 -19.92
N LEU A 180 -1.28 -7.91 -19.10
CA LEU A 180 -1.35 -8.30 -17.68
C LEU A 180 -2.12 -7.26 -16.85
N ALA A 181 -1.90 -5.99 -17.15
CA ALA A 181 -2.55 -4.84 -16.56
C ALA A 181 -4.04 -4.74 -16.95
N GLU A 182 -4.39 -4.98 -18.22
CA GLU A 182 -5.77 -4.99 -18.74
C GLU A 182 -6.61 -6.11 -18.10
N ARG A 183 -6.08 -7.32 -17.98
CA ARG A 183 -6.83 -8.43 -17.32
C ARG A 183 -7.08 -8.19 -15.82
N ALA A 184 -6.16 -7.51 -15.14
CA ALA A 184 -6.35 -7.11 -13.75
C ALA A 184 -7.39 -5.98 -13.61
N GLU A 185 -7.50 -5.09 -14.60
CA GLU A 185 -8.58 -4.11 -14.67
C GLU A 185 -9.93 -4.78 -14.87
N ASP A 186 -10.03 -5.75 -15.78
CA ASP A 186 -11.26 -6.52 -15.98
C ASP A 186 -11.69 -7.23 -14.69
N GLN A 187 -10.74 -7.80 -13.93
CA GLN A 187 -11.04 -8.47 -12.68
C GLN A 187 -11.43 -7.49 -11.56
N VAL A 188 -10.74 -6.36 -11.41
CA VAL A 188 -11.08 -5.35 -10.40
C VAL A 188 -12.40 -4.65 -10.73
N MET A 189 -12.64 -4.35 -12.00
CA MET A 189 -13.93 -3.82 -12.46
C MET A 189 -15.03 -4.87 -12.29
N ALA A 190 -14.79 -6.14 -12.60
CA ALA A 190 -15.74 -7.22 -12.35
C ALA A 190 -16.02 -7.39 -10.85
N ASP A 191 -15.01 -7.33 -9.99
CA ASP A 191 -15.18 -7.43 -8.53
C ASP A 191 -15.97 -6.20 -7.99
N ILE A 192 -15.74 -5.00 -8.54
CA ILE A 192 -16.49 -3.77 -8.19
C ILE A 192 -17.93 -3.86 -8.69
N ILE A 193 -18.17 -4.27 -9.93
CA ILE A 193 -19.50 -4.42 -10.53
C ILE A 193 -20.29 -5.52 -9.79
N CYS A 194 -19.66 -6.66 -9.51
CA CYS A 194 -20.27 -7.76 -8.77
C CYS A 194 -20.65 -7.34 -7.34
N SER A 195 -19.86 -6.47 -6.71
CA SER A 195 -20.19 -5.93 -5.37
C SER A 195 -21.35 -4.92 -5.35
N LEU A 196 -21.66 -4.30 -6.49
CA LEU A 196 -22.76 -3.33 -6.63
C LEU A 196 -24.10 -4.00 -6.94
N ASP A 197 -24.09 -5.11 -7.67
CA ASP A 197 -25.31 -5.71 -8.23
C ASP A 197 -25.89 -6.90 -7.45
N SER A 198 -25.18 -7.50 -6.48
CA SER A 198 -25.74 -8.66 -5.75
C SER A 198 -25.08 -8.92 -4.39
N GLN A 199 -25.73 -8.41 -3.33
CA GLN A 199 -25.34 -8.69 -1.94
C GLN A 199 -25.59 -10.16 -1.52
N ASP A 200 -26.25 -10.97 -2.35
CA ASP A 200 -26.68 -12.35 -2.03
C ASP A 200 -26.18 -13.47 -2.97
N ASP A 201 -25.35 -13.21 -3.99
CA ASP A 201 -24.98 -14.25 -4.99
C ASP A 201 -23.49 -14.64 -5.02
N CYS A 202 -22.77 -14.40 -3.92
CA CYS A 202 -21.36 -14.80 -3.78
C CYS A 202 -21.20 -16.31 -3.51
N LEU A 203 -21.49 -17.14 -4.52
CA LEU A 203 -21.22 -18.58 -4.53
C LEU A 203 -20.40 -19.07 -5.73
N SER A 204 -19.78 -18.18 -6.53
CA SER A 204 -19.14 -18.61 -7.79
C SER A 204 -17.63 -18.38 -7.95
N CYS A 205 -16.85 -18.28 -6.87
CA CYS A 205 -15.38 -18.43 -6.97
C CYS A 205 -14.84 -19.40 -5.93
N GLY A 206 -15.21 -20.67 -6.13
CA GLY A 206 -14.60 -21.83 -5.50
C GLY A 206 -14.32 -22.88 -6.56
N SER A 207 -13.22 -22.73 -7.28
CA SER A 207 -12.47 -23.77 -8.01
C SER A 207 -11.10 -23.21 -8.39
#